data_AF-A0AA97GWX6-F1
#
_entry.id   AF-A0AA97GWX6-F1
#
_cell.length_a   1.000
_cell.length_b   1.000
_cell.length_c   1.000
_cell.angle_alpha   90.00
_cell.angle_beta   90.00
_cell.angle_gamma   90.00
#
_symmetry.space_group_name_H-M   'P 1'
#
loop_
_entity.id
_entity.type
_entity.pdbx_description
1 polymer ?
#
loop_
_entity_poly.entity_id
_entity_poly.type
_entity_poly.pdbx_seq_one_letter_code
_entity_poly.pdbx_strand_id
1 'polypeptide(L)'
;MRKLQLKKLNVITLISAVCLSFSAWAISLDDAKNQGLVGEDSSGYLGLVVNNSEAKALINDINAKRKEQYLKLAKKNNLSLSQVEALAAAKTIEKTKSGHYIEVNGEWVKK
;
A
#
# COMPACT_ATOMS: atom_id res chain seq x y z
N MET A 1 -7.99 14.31 -68.42
CA MET A 1 -8.51 14.92 -67.18
C MET A 1 -8.62 13.86 -66.09
N ARG A 2 -7.64 13.78 -65.17
CA ARG A 2 -7.68 12.84 -64.02
C ARG A 2 -8.52 13.47 -62.91
N LYS A 3 -9.71 12.92 -62.62
CA LYS A 3 -10.43 13.25 -61.38
C LYS A 3 -9.78 12.50 -60.23
N LEU A 4 -9.04 13.20 -59.37
CA LEU A 4 -8.62 12.67 -58.07
C LEU A 4 -9.90 12.46 -57.23
N GLN A 5 -10.36 11.22 -57.16
CA GLN A 5 -11.36 10.80 -56.19
C GLN A 5 -10.66 10.81 -54.82
N LEU A 6 -10.85 11.87 -54.02
CA LEU A 6 -10.48 11.83 -52.61
C LEU A 6 -11.25 10.68 -51.97
N LYS A 7 -10.54 9.62 -51.59
CA LYS A 7 -11.09 8.55 -50.75
C LYS A 7 -11.63 9.22 -49.50
N LYS A 8 -12.96 9.15 -49.29
CA LYS A 8 -13.59 9.53 -48.02
C LYS A 8 -12.89 8.72 -46.94
N LEU A 9 -12.00 9.37 -46.20
CA LEU A 9 -11.33 8.77 -45.06
C LEU A 9 -12.47 8.34 -44.12
N ASN A 10 -12.61 7.04 -43.88
CA ASN A 10 -13.64 6.49 -42.98
C ASN A 10 -13.35 6.97 -41.56
N VAL A 11 -13.80 8.19 -41.24
CA VAL A 11 -13.80 8.82 -39.91
C VAL A 11 -14.56 7.96 -38.89
N ILE A 12 -15.37 7.01 -39.35
CA ILE A 12 -16.11 6.06 -38.51
C ILE A 12 -15.18 5.08 -37.76
N THR A 13 -13.94 4.85 -38.21
CA THR A 13 -13.02 3.94 -37.51
C THR A 13 -12.25 4.62 -36.37
N LEU A 14 -12.38 5.94 -36.18
CA LEU A 14 -11.57 6.70 -35.20
C LEU A 14 -12.26 6.87 -33.83
N ILE A 15 -13.52 6.47 -33.67
CA ILE A 15 -14.31 6.73 -32.44
C ILE A 15 -14.41 5.51 -31.51
N SER A 16 -14.04 4.30 -31.94
CA SER A 16 -14.17 3.09 -31.10
C SER A 16 -12.96 2.80 -30.19
N ALA A 17 -11.94 3.66 -30.15
CA ALA A 17 -10.68 3.40 -29.44
C ALA A 17 -10.44 4.26 -28.18
N VAL A 18 -11.42 5.06 -27.74
CA VAL A 18 -11.27 5.91 -26.54
C VAL A 18 -12.36 5.51 -25.55
N CYS A 19 -11.94 4.97 -24.40
CA CYS A 19 -12.67 4.82 -23.11
C CYS A 19 -12.39 3.49 -22.35
N LEU A 20 -11.24 2.85 -22.54
CA LEU A 20 -10.72 1.95 -21.50
C LEU A 20 -9.97 2.79 -20.46
N SER A 21 -10.72 3.58 -19.69
CA SER A 21 -10.20 4.18 -18.46
C SER A 21 -10.03 3.05 -17.44
N PHE A 22 -8.84 2.46 -17.38
CA PHE A 22 -8.48 1.54 -16.30
C PHE A 22 -8.51 2.32 -14.99
N SER A 23 -9.54 2.11 -14.17
CA SER A 23 -9.52 2.57 -12.79
C SER A 23 -8.43 1.80 -12.04
N ALA A 24 -7.28 2.42 -11.82
CA ALA A 24 -6.25 1.89 -10.94
C ALA A 24 -6.67 2.19 -9.49
N TRP A 25 -7.28 1.20 -8.83
CA TRP A 25 -7.58 1.28 -7.40
C TRP A 25 -6.32 0.94 -6.61
N ALA A 26 -5.92 1.78 -5.66
CA ALA A 26 -4.86 1.43 -4.71
C ALA A 26 -5.36 0.29 -3.80
N ILE A 27 -4.52 -0.72 -3.58
CA ILE A 27 -4.82 -1.79 -2.62
C ILE A 27 -4.98 -1.21 -1.20
N SER A 28 -6.01 -1.65 -0.48
CA SER A 28 -6.21 -1.23 0.91
C SER A 28 -5.27 -1.97 1.86
N LEU A 29 -5.04 -1.44 3.07
CA LEU A 29 -4.22 -2.14 4.07
C LEU A 29 -4.83 -3.48 4.47
N ASP A 30 -6.15 -3.52 4.67
CA ASP A 30 -6.84 -4.76 5.05
C ASP A 30 -6.72 -5.80 3.94
N ASP A 31 -6.90 -5.42 2.68
CA ASP A 31 -6.72 -6.34 1.55
C ASP A 31 -5.28 -6.82 1.44
N ALA A 32 -4.30 -5.93 1.58
CA ALA A 32 -2.89 -6.29 1.52
C ALA A 32 -2.49 -7.27 2.64
N LYS A 33 -3.05 -7.11 3.85
CA LYS A 33 -2.87 -8.06 4.96
C LYS A 33 -3.59 -9.39 4.73
N ASN A 34 -4.83 -9.35 4.25
CA ASN A 34 -5.61 -10.54 3.92
C ASN A 34 -4.95 -11.39 2.84
N GLN A 35 -4.31 -10.75 1.86
CA GLN A 35 -3.55 -11.40 0.80
C GLN A 35 -2.16 -11.86 1.27
N GLY A 36 -1.73 -11.51 2.48
CA GLY A 36 -0.42 -11.87 3.01
C GLY A 36 0.73 -11.13 2.35
N LEU A 37 0.49 -9.95 1.76
CA LEU A 37 1.51 -9.12 1.14
C LEU A 37 2.25 -8.25 2.18
N VAL A 38 1.55 -7.90 3.26
CA VAL A 38 1.98 -6.95 4.29
C VAL A 38 1.77 -7.53 5.69
N GLY A 39 2.70 -7.27 6.60
CA GLY A 39 2.65 -7.66 8.01
C GLY A 39 3.02 -6.52 8.96
N GLU A 40 2.76 -6.69 10.26
CA GLU A 40 3.24 -5.78 11.30
C GLU A 40 4.65 -6.20 11.74
N ASP A 41 5.63 -5.30 11.63
CA ASP A 41 7.01 -5.58 11.99
C ASP A 41 7.30 -5.33 13.48
N SER A 42 8.46 -5.79 13.94
CA SER A 42 8.90 -5.65 15.33
C SER A 42 9.26 -4.22 15.74
N SER A 43 9.32 -3.29 14.80
CA SER A 43 9.62 -1.87 15.02
C SER A 43 8.38 -0.98 15.12
N GLY A 44 7.18 -1.55 14.95
CA GLY A 44 5.90 -0.83 15.04
C GLY A 44 5.40 -0.29 13.71
N TYR A 45 6.04 -0.69 12.61
CA TYR A 45 5.69 -0.30 11.25
C TYR A 45 5.16 -1.49 10.46
N LEU A 46 4.75 -1.22 9.21
CA LEU A 46 4.40 -2.26 8.26
C LEU A 46 5.63 -2.69 7.46
N GLY A 47 5.74 -3.98 7.23
CA GLY A 47 6.76 -4.57 6.36
C GLY A 47 6.16 -5.41 5.23
N LEU A 48 6.94 -5.58 4.16
CA LEU A 48 6.60 -6.48 3.05
C LEU A 48 6.87 -7.92 3.46
N VAL A 49 5.84 -8.76 3.37
CA VAL A 49 5.95 -10.21 3.55
C VAL A 49 6.36 -10.87 2.22
N VAL A 50 5.80 -10.39 1.12
CA VAL A 50 6.10 -10.84 -0.25
C VAL A 50 6.41 -9.63 -1.10
N ASN A 51 7.35 -9.76 -2.04
CA ASN A 51 7.71 -8.68 -2.93
C ASN A 51 6.52 -8.29 -3.83
N ASN A 52 5.95 -7.11 -3.59
CA ASN A 52 4.83 -6.56 -4.36
C ASN A 52 4.94 -5.02 -4.38
N SER A 53 4.93 -4.43 -5.57
CA SER A 53 5.16 -2.99 -5.76
C SER A 53 4.02 -2.12 -5.21
N GLU A 54 2.78 -2.58 -5.31
CA GLU A 54 1.60 -1.84 -4.84
C GLU A 54 1.58 -1.83 -3.30
N ALA A 55 1.83 -2.98 -2.68
CA ALA A 55 2.00 -3.10 -1.24
C ALA A 55 3.17 -2.26 -0.73
N LYS A 56 4.29 -2.19 -1.49
CA LYS A 56 5.43 -1.34 -1.13
C LYS A 56 5.05 0.15 -1.09
N ALA A 57 4.32 0.61 -2.10
CA ALA A 57 3.85 2.00 -2.16
C ALA A 57 2.89 2.30 -1.00
N LEU A 58 1.97 1.38 -0.70
CA LEU A 58 1.06 1.49 0.44
C LEU A 58 1.80 1.56 1.78
N ILE A 59 2.78 0.68 1.99
CA ILE A 59 3.61 0.66 3.21
C ILE A 59 4.30 2.01 3.43
N ASN A 60 4.89 2.59 2.38
CA ASN A 60 5.58 3.86 2.48
C ASN A 60 4.63 4.99 2.94
N ASP A 61 3.44 5.08 2.36
CA ASP A 61 2.42 6.07 2.73
C ASP A 61 1.96 5.90 4.18
N ILE A 62 1.64 4.67 4.59
CA ILE A 62 1.14 4.38 5.94
C ILE A 62 2.23 4.56 7.00
N ASN A 63 3.45 4.10 6.74
CA ASN A 63 4.55 4.24 7.69
C ASN A 63 4.93 5.71 7.89
N ALA A 64 4.89 6.54 6.84
CA ALA A 64 5.07 7.98 6.97
C ALA A 64 4.01 8.61 7.89
N LYS A 65 2.73 8.26 7.69
CA LYS A 65 1.62 8.71 8.55
C LYS A 65 1.78 8.23 9.99
N ARG A 66 2.14 6.96 10.21
CA ARG A 66 2.42 6.40 11.55
C ARG A 66 3.53 7.18 12.25
N LYS A 67 4.65 7.41 11.58
CA LYS A 67 5.79 8.16 12.13
C LYS A 67 5.42 9.57 12.55
N GLU A 68 4.62 10.28 11.75
CA GLU A 68 4.11 11.60 12.11
C GLU A 68 3.28 11.55 13.41
N GLN A 69 2.40 10.55 13.54
CA GLN A 69 1.60 10.37 14.76
C GLN A 69 2.47 9.97 15.96
N TYR A 70 3.47 9.12 15.76
CA TYR A 70 4.38 8.70 16.82
C TYR A 70 5.21 9.88 17.33
N LEU A 71 5.70 10.76 16.45
CA LEU A 71 6.36 12.00 16.83
C LEU A 71 5.45 12.92 17.66
N LYS A 72 4.18 13.06 17.26
CA LYS A 72 3.19 13.84 18.04
C LYS A 72 2.96 13.23 19.43
N LEU A 73 2.82 11.91 19.51
CA LEU A 73 2.64 11.20 20.77
C LEU A 73 3.88 11.28 21.67
N ALA A 74 5.07 11.15 21.10
CA ALA A 74 6.35 11.27 21.78
C ALA A 74 6.46 12.64 22.45
N LYS A 75 6.23 13.72 21.68
CA LYS A 75 6.21 15.09 22.21
C LYS A 75 5.14 15.29 23.28
N LYS A 76 3.92 14.81 23.05
CA LYS A 76 2.79 14.99 23.98
C LYS A 76 3.02 14.30 25.32
N ASN A 77 3.66 13.13 25.32
CA ASN A 77 3.83 12.30 26.52
C ASN A 77 5.25 12.35 27.10
N ASN A 78 6.11 13.25 26.60
CA ASN A 78 7.52 13.33 26.98
C ASN A 78 8.26 11.99 26.89
N LEU A 79 7.98 11.25 25.81
CA LEU A 79 8.64 9.99 25.46
C LEU A 79 9.58 10.21 24.28
N SER A 80 10.58 9.36 24.15
CA SER A 80 11.33 9.23 22.90
C SER A 80 10.47 8.59 21.81
N LEU A 81 10.84 8.83 20.55
CA LEU A 81 10.19 8.18 19.41
C LEU A 81 10.25 6.65 19.51
N SER A 82 11.41 6.10 19.88
CA SER A 82 11.62 4.66 20.00
C SER A 82 10.74 4.01 21.08
N GLN A 83 10.48 4.70 22.19
CA GLN A 83 9.52 4.23 23.20
C GLN A 83 8.10 4.15 22.64
N VAL A 84 7.68 5.13 21.84
CA VAL A 84 6.35 5.11 21.20
C VAL A 84 6.27 4.00 20.14
N GLU A 85 7.31 3.83 19.35
CA GLU A 85 7.43 2.76 18.34
C GLU A 85 7.34 1.37 18.99
N ALA A 86 8.05 1.13 20.10
CA ALA A 86 7.98 -0.13 20.84
C ALA A 86 6.58 -0.42 21.41
N LEU A 87 5.92 0.60 21.97
CA LEU A 87 4.53 0.48 22.44
C LEU A 87 3.56 0.23 21.28
N ALA A 88 3.80 0.85 20.13
CA ALA A 88 3.01 0.63 18.93
C ALA A 88 3.18 -0.79 18.40
N ALA A 89 4.42 -1.30 18.33
CA ALA A 89 4.74 -2.67 17.91
C ALA A 89 4.02 -3.70 18.79
N ALA A 90 4.15 -3.59 20.11
CA ALA A 90 3.47 -4.48 21.05
C ALA A 90 1.95 -4.49 20.82
N LYS A 91 1.36 -3.31 20.67
CA LYS A 91 -0.08 -3.14 20.47
C LYS A 91 -0.56 -3.64 19.11
N THR A 92 0.17 -3.41 18.02
CA THR A 92 -0.23 -3.86 16.69
C THR A 92 -0.07 -5.36 16.54
N ILE A 93 0.99 -5.95 17.08
CA ILE A 93 1.19 -7.40 17.14
C ILE A 93 0.08 -8.06 17.96
N GLU A 94 -0.22 -7.55 19.15
CA GLU A 94 -1.32 -8.05 19.99
C GLU A 94 -2.68 -8.01 19.26
N LYS A 95 -2.95 -6.92 18.53
CA LYS A 95 -4.21 -6.73 17.79
C LYS A 95 -4.27 -7.38 16.42
N THR A 96 -3.14 -7.90 15.91
CA THR A 96 -3.12 -8.57 14.61
C THR A 96 -4.06 -9.78 14.63
N LYS A 97 -4.88 -9.93 13.59
CA LYS A 97 -5.85 -11.02 13.49
C LYS A 97 -5.13 -12.33 13.20
N SER A 98 -5.70 -13.46 13.63
CA SER A 98 -5.19 -14.75 13.18
C SER A 98 -5.29 -14.86 11.65
N GLY A 99 -4.29 -15.47 11.02
CA GLY A 99 -4.13 -15.55 9.59
C GLY A 99 -3.34 -14.40 8.97
N HIS A 100 -3.09 -13.31 9.70
CA HIS A 100 -2.23 -12.19 9.26
C HIS A 100 -0.78 -12.37 9.75
N TYR A 101 0.15 -11.65 9.14
CA TYR A 101 1.58 -11.78 9.44
C TYR A 101 2.08 -10.76 10.46
N ILE A 102 2.96 -11.24 11.34
CA ILE A 102 3.79 -10.44 12.25
C ILE A 102 5.26 -10.85 12.07
N GLU A 103 6.19 -9.92 12.30
CA GLU A 103 7.61 -10.25 12.35
C GLU A 103 8.01 -10.71 13.75
N VAL A 104 8.69 -11.85 13.82
CA VAL A 104 9.27 -12.40 15.05
C VAL A 104 10.73 -12.73 14.76
N ASN A 105 11.67 -12.09 15.46
CA ASN A 105 13.11 -12.30 15.30
C ASN A 105 13.61 -12.14 13.84
N GLY A 106 13.02 -11.21 13.08
CA GLY A 106 13.39 -10.96 11.68
C GLY A 106 12.72 -11.90 10.67
N GLU A 107 11.83 -12.80 11.12
CA GLU A 107 11.09 -13.72 10.26
C GLU A 107 9.60 -13.42 10.29
N TRP A 108 8.94 -13.55 9.13
CA TRP A 108 7.48 -13.40 9.04
C TRP A 108 6.77 -14.66 9.51
N VAL A 109 5.94 -14.52 10.53
CA VAL A 109 5.13 -15.60 11.10
C VAL A 109 3.66 -15.25 10.93
N LYS A 110 2.85 -16.22 10.48
CA LYS A 110 1.40 -16.09 10.45
C LYS A 110 0.84 -16.33 11.86
N LYS A 111 0.08 -15.36 12.37
CA LYS A 111 -0.50 -15.37 13.72
C LYS A 111 -1.72 -16.28 13.86
#